data_AF-A0A0P7KFS7-F1
#
_entry.id   AF-A0A0P7KFS7-F1
#
_cell.length_a   1.000
_cell.length_b   1.000
_cell.length_c   1.000
_cell.angle_alpha   90.00
_cell.angle_beta   90.00
_cell.angle_gamma   90.00
#
_symmetry.space_group_name_H-M   'P 1'
#
loop_
_entity.id
_entity.type
_entity.pdbx_description
1 polymer ?
#
loop_
_entity_poly.entity_id
_entity_poly.type
_entity_poly.pdbx_seq_one_letter_code
_entity_poly.pdbx_strand_id
1 'polypeptide(L)' 'MAQHERAGAGPETVCIEKSEVYQAEQMDKLGMEVVEVELRDAYALGGGLHCCTADVYRDGECEDYFPNL' A
#
# COMPACT_ATOMS: atom_id res chain seq x y z
N MET A 1 -11.39 10.68 -5.19
CA MET A 1 -9.92 10.79 -5.18
C MET A 1 -9.41 9.51 -4.57
N ALA A 2 -8.91 8.57 -5.36
CA ALA A 2 -8.27 7.37 -4.83
C ALA A 2 -6.92 7.81 -4.27
N GLN A 3 -6.87 8.09 -2.97
CA GLN A 3 -5.64 8.52 -2.32
C GLN A 3 -4.69 7.31 -2.24
N HIS A 4 -3.40 7.57 -2.29
CA HIS A 4 -2.34 6.58 -2.20
C HIS A 4 -2.30 5.96 -0.79
N GLU A 5 -3.27 5.12 -0.47
CA GLU A 5 -3.49 4.53 0.86
C GLU A 5 -2.86 3.15 1.01
N ARG A 6 -2.12 2.70 -0.01
CA ARG A 6 -1.47 1.38 -0.04
C ARG A 6 -0.03 1.51 0.41
N ALA A 7 0.34 0.77 1.45
CA ALA A 7 1.74 0.53 1.78
C ALA A 7 2.05 -0.94 1.48
N GLY A 8 3.07 -1.19 0.64
CA GLY A 8 3.54 -2.54 0.37
C GLY A 8 4.37 -3.07 1.53
N ALA A 9 3.90 -4.13 2.19
CA ALA A 9 4.64 -4.85 3.22
C ALA A 9 5.54 -5.96 2.63
N GLY A 10 5.27 -6.34 1.39
CA GLY A 10 6.04 -7.27 0.58
C GLY A 10 5.54 -7.23 -0.87
N PRO A 11 6.12 -8.04 -1.79
CA PRO A 11 5.68 -8.08 -3.18
C PRO A 11 4.24 -8.57 -3.34
N GLU A 12 3.76 -9.42 -2.42
CA GLU A 12 2.42 -10.03 -2.46
C GLU A 12 1.51 -9.58 -1.31
N THR A 13 1.95 -8.65 -0.45
CA THR A 13 1.18 -8.20 0.73
C THR A 13 0.99 -6.70 0.72
N VAL A 14 -0.24 -6.24 0.90
CA VAL A 14 -0.61 -4.83 0.90
C VAL A 14 -1.45 -4.46 2.12
N CYS A 15 -1.07 -3.37 2.79
CA CYS A 15 -1.89 -2.78 3.84
C CYS A 15 -2.92 -1.82 3.22
N ILE A 16 -4.19 -1.95 3.61
CA ILE A 16 -5.31 -1.13 3.13
C ILE A 16 -6.12 -0.64 4.32
N GLU A 17 -6.63 0.60 4.23
CA GLU A 17 -7.50 1.11 5.27
C GLU A 17 -8.84 0.36 5.29
N LYS A 18 -9.28 -0.04 6.48
CA LYS A 18 -10.38 -0.97 6.71
C LYS A 18 -11.73 -0.54 6.10
N SER A 19 -11.99 0.76 5.94
CA SER A 19 -13.22 1.26 5.33
C SER A 19 -13.21 1.23 3.80
N GLU A 20 -12.03 1.08 3.17
CA GLU A 20 -11.86 1.06 1.71
C GLU A 20 -12.09 -0.34 1.11
N VAL A 21 -13.28 -0.90 1.37
CA VAL A 21 -13.65 -2.29 1.05
C VAL A 21 -13.51 -2.66 -0.44
N TYR A 22 -13.75 -1.71 -1.35
CA TYR A 22 -13.61 -1.95 -2.79
C TYR A 22 -12.15 -2.03 -3.22
N GLN A 23 -11.27 -1.28 -2.55
CA GLN A 23 -9.83 -1.33 -2.78
C GLN A 23 -9.25 -2.65 -2.29
N ALA A 24 -9.71 -3.12 -1.12
CA ALA A 24 -9.38 -4.42 -0.57
C ALA A 24 -9.79 -5.55 -1.52
N GLU A 25 -11.04 -5.56 -2.00
CA GLU A 25 -11.54 -6.56 -2.95
C GLU A 25 -10.76 -6.54 -4.27
N GLN A 26 -10.36 -5.36 -4.75
CA GLN A 26 -9.53 -5.26 -5.96
C GLN A 26 -8.15 -5.87 -5.76
N MET A 27 -7.49 -5.63 -4.62
CA MET A 27 -6.15 -6.16 -4.38
C MET A 27 -6.18 -7.67 -4.16
N ASP A 28 -7.19 -8.18 -3.46
CA ASP A 28 -7.43 -9.62 -3.30
C ASP A 28 -7.59 -10.31 -4.67
N LYS A 29 -8.38 -9.72 -5.58
CA LYS A 29 -8.53 -10.24 -6.96
C LYS A 29 -7.24 -10.20 -7.79
N LEU A 30 -6.30 -9.33 -7.45
CA LEU A 30 -4.96 -9.29 -8.06
C LEU A 30 -3.98 -10.27 -7.41
N GLY A 31 -4.41 -11.04 -6.41
CA GLY A 31 -3.60 -12.05 -5.73
C GLY A 31 -2.81 -11.51 -4.54
N MET A 32 -3.11 -10.31 -4.05
CA MET A 32 -2.42 -9.74 -2.90
C MET A 32 -3.07 -10.25 -1.60
N GLU A 33 -2.26 -10.58 -0.60
CA GLU A 33 -2.70 -10.66 0.78
C GLU A 33 -3.04 -9.25 1.27
N VAL A 34 -4.30 -9.04 1.70
CA VAL A 34 -4.77 -7.76 2.22
C VAL A 34 -4.71 -7.73 3.74
N VAL A 35 -3.93 -6.80 4.28
CA VAL A 35 -3.88 -6.50 5.71
C VAL A 35 -4.68 -5.23 5.97
N GLU A 36 -5.84 -5.36 6.59
CA GLU A 36 -6.69 -4.22 6.93
C GLU A 36 -6.14 -3.46 8.15
N VAL A 37 -6.12 -2.12 8.06
CA VAL A 37 -5.62 -1.24 9.12
C VAL A 37 -6.64 -0.14 9.41
N GLU A 38 -6.89 0.14 10.69
CA GLU A 38 -7.71 1.28 11.10
C GLU A 38 -6.86 2.55 11.12
N LEU A 39 -7.02 3.40 10.10
CA LEU A 39 -6.26 4.67 9.97
C LEU A 39 -7.16 5.88 9.66
N ARG A 40 -8.48 5.71 9.65
CA ARG A 40 -9.42 6.75 9.20
C ARG A 40 -9.25 8.08 9.93
N ASP A 41 -9.01 8.05 11.24
CA ASP A 41 -8.87 9.26 12.06
C ASP A 41 -7.64 10.10 11.68
N ALA A 42 -6.58 9.46 11.21
CA ALA A 42 -5.36 10.16 10.80
C ALA A 42 -5.49 10.83 9.43
N TYR A 43 -6.50 10.48 8.62
CA TYR A 43 -6.69 11.08 7.29
C TYR A 43 -6.92 12.60 7.35
N ALA A 44 -7.48 13.09 8.45
CA ALA A 44 -7.65 14.52 8.69
C ALA A 44 -6.30 15.29 8.72
N LEU A 45 -5.19 14.59 8.97
CA LEU A 45 -3.83 15.13 8.93
C LEU A 45 -3.24 15.13 7.50
N GLY A 46 -4.01 14.69 6.50
CA GLY A 46 -3.68 14.80 5.08
C GLY A 46 -2.86 13.64 4.51
N GLY A 47 -2.83 12.49 5.16
CA GLY A 47 -2.05 11.34 4.71
C GLY A 47 -2.71 9.99 4.97
N GLY A 48 -2.49 9.05 4.04
CA GLY A 48 -2.78 7.62 4.21
C GLY A 48 -1.54 6.83 4.67
N LEU A 49 -1.59 5.50 4.61
CA LEU A 49 -0.52 4.61 5.10
C LEU A 49 0.85 4.94 4.50
N HIS A 50 0.94 5.18 3.19
CA HIS A 50 2.21 5.54 2.55
C HIS A 50 2.73 6.90 3.01
N CYS A 51 1.85 7.88 3.18
CA CYS A 51 2.23 9.23 3.62
C CYS A 51 2.77 9.25 5.06
N CYS A 52 2.31 8.34 5.91
CA CYS A 52 2.71 8.29 7.32
C CYS A 52 3.81 7.27 7.60
N THR A 53 4.41 6.66 6.57
CA THR A 53 5.51 5.69 6.73
C THR A 53 6.72 6.10 5.90
N ALA A 54 7.89 5.63 6.34
CA ALA A 54 9.14 5.73 5.61
C ALA A 54 9.84 4.38 5.75
N ASP A 55 9.93 3.65 4.65
CA ASP A 55 10.61 2.37 4.55
C ASP A 55 12.13 2.58 4.53
N VAL A 56 12.75 2.46 5.71
CA VAL A 56 14.21 2.63 5.87
C VAL A 56 15.02 1.42 5.38
N TYR A 57 14.37 0.28 5.17
CA TYR A 57 14.99 -0.96 4.73
C TYR A 57 14.00 -1.85 3.98
N ARG A 58 14.45 -2.43 2.87
CA ARG A 58 13.83 -3.54 2.14
C ARG A 58 14.91 -4.50 1.68
N ASP A 59 14.60 -5.79 1.67
CA ASP A 59 15.49 -6.82 1.13
C ASP A 59 15.40 -6.81 -0.41
N GLY A 60 16.54 -6.80 -1.09
CA GLY A 60 16.63 -6.74 -2.54
C GLY A 60 17.88 -6.04 -3.05
N GLU A 61 18.05 -6.04 -4.37
CA GLU A 61 19.15 -5.37 -5.07
C GLU A 61 18.63 -4.15 -5.84
N CYS A 62 19.55 -3.28 -6.28
CA CYS A 62 19.19 -2.15 -7.16
C CYS A 62 18.96 -2.65 -8.60
N GLU A 63 17.70 -2.73 -9.02
CA GLU A 63 17.28 -3.27 -10.32
C GLU A 63 16.71 -2.19 -11.24
N ASP A 64 16.88 -2.37 -12.56
CA ASP A 64 16.21 -1.58 -13.59
C ASP A 64 14.96 -2.32 -14.09
N TYR A 65 13.79 -1.78 -13.74
CA TYR A 65 12.49 -2.32 -14.16
C TYR A 65 12.04 -1.84 -15.55
N PHE A 66 12.80 -0.95 -16.21
CA PHE A 66 12.49 -0.37 -17.51
C PHE A 66 13.66 -0.46 -18.52
N PRO A 67 14.28 -1.64 -18.74
CA PRO A 67 15.53 -1.77 -19.49
C PRO A 67 15.44 -1.47 -20.99
N ASN A 68 14.23 -1.33 -21.53
CA ASN A 68 13.97 -1.10 -22.95
C ASN A 68 13.03 0.09 -23.18
N LEU A 69 12.83 0.95 -22.18
CA LEU A 69 11.97 2.12 -22.26
C LEU A 69 12.72 3.35 -22.79
#